data_AF-A0A661EPF8-F1
#
_entry.id   AF-A0A661EPF8-F1
#
_cell.length_a   1.000
_cell.length_b   1.000
_cell.length_c   1.000
_cell.angle_alpha   90.00
_cell.angle_beta   90.00
_cell.angle_gamma   90.00
#
_symmetry.space_group_name_H-M   'P 1'
#
loop_
_entity.id
_entity.type
_entity.pdbx_description
1 polymer ?
#
loop_
_entity_poly.entity_id
_entity_poly.type
_entity_poly.pdbx_seq_one_letter_code
_entity_poly.pdbx_strand_id
1 'polypeptide(L)'
;AITGFGVGLTLVTTGLLASTFHLGHPERAWRALSQWRSSWLSREGVAAVVSYPLILLFAGGWFFIGTTDGNWQLIGVAATLCAGLTIGCTGMIYASLKTIPQWHHPLTLINYLLLG
;
A
#
# COMPACT_ATOMS: atom_id res chain seq x y z
N ALA A 1 -8.73 2.44 19.02
CA ALA A 1 -7.34 2.40 18.54
C ALA A 1 -6.87 0.95 18.27
N ILE A 2 -6.82 0.08 19.28
CA ILE A 2 -6.32 -1.31 19.14
C ILE A 2 -7.13 -2.13 18.13
N THR A 3 -8.47 -2.10 18.19
CA THR A 3 -9.34 -2.83 17.24
C THR A 3 -9.09 -2.40 15.79
N GLY A 4 -9.02 -1.08 15.53
CA GLY A 4 -8.74 -0.56 14.19
C GLY A 4 -7.36 -0.97 13.68
N PHE A 5 -6.34 -0.93 14.56
CA PHE A 5 -5.01 -1.41 14.24
C PHE A 5 -5.00 -2.92 13.91
N GLY A 6 -5.65 -3.75 14.73
CA GLY A 6 -5.74 -5.19 14.51
C GLY A 6 -6.48 -5.55 13.21
N VAL A 7 -7.58 -4.87 12.92
CA VAL A 7 -8.32 -5.02 11.66
C VAL A 7 -7.44 -4.61 10.48
N GLY A 8 -6.82 -3.42 10.53
CA GLY A 8 -5.95 -2.93 9.47
C GLY A 8 -4.76 -3.86 9.19
N LEU A 9 -4.08 -4.33 10.24
CA LEU A 9 -2.96 -5.27 10.10
C LEU A 9 -3.42 -6.60 9.49
N THR A 10 -4.59 -7.11 9.90
CA THR A 10 -5.18 -8.32 9.32
C THR A 10 -5.49 -8.14 7.84
N LEU A 11 -6.11 -7.02 7.46
CA LEU A 11 -6.45 -6.71 6.07
C LEU A 11 -5.21 -6.55 5.19
N VAL A 12 -4.19 -5.83 5.64
CA VAL A 12 -2.94 -5.69 4.87
C VAL A 12 -2.23 -7.03 4.73
N THR A 13 -2.15 -7.82 5.80
CA THR A 13 -1.52 -9.16 5.76
C THR A 13 -2.24 -10.06 4.76
N THR A 14 -3.56 -10.19 4.89
CA THR A 14 -4.36 -11.03 4.00
C THR A 14 -4.34 -10.53 2.56
N GLY A 15 -4.37 -9.21 2.34
CA GLY A 15 -4.24 -8.59 1.03
C GLY A 15 -2.89 -8.87 0.37
N LEU A 16 -1.77 -8.73 1.09
CA LEU A 16 -0.44 -9.04 0.56
C LEU A 16 -0.25 -10.53 0.25
N LEU A 17 -0.78 -11.41 1.10
CA LEU A 17 -0.77 -12.85 0.85
C LEU A 17 -1.61 -13.20 -0.38
N ALA A 18 -2.83 -12.69 -0.48
CA ALA A 18 -3.68 -12.88 -1.66
C ALA A 18 -3.02 -12.32 -2.92
N SER A 19 -2.41 -11.14 -2.85
CA SER A 19 -1.66 -10.52 -3.94
C SER A 19 -0.43 -11.34 -4.36
N THR A 20 0.21 -12.05 -3.43
CA THR A 20 1.36 -12.90 -3.79
C THR A 20 0.91 -14.24 -4.37
N PHE A 21 -0.06 -14.89 -3.74
CA PHE A 21 -0.49 -16.24 -4.11
C PHE A 21 -1.44 -16.31 -5.30
N HIS A 22 -2.04 -15.19 -5.75
CA HIS A 22 -2.77 -15.16 -7.02
C HIS A 22 -1.84 -15.13 -8.25
N LEU A 23 -0.55 -14.88 -8.06
CA LEU A 23 0.42 -14.90 -9.16
C LEU A 23 0.60 -16.33 -9.67
N GLY A 24 0.76 -16.50 -10.99
CA GLY A 24 1.05 -17.82 -11.57
C GLY A 24 2.40 -18.43 -11.14
N HIS A 25 3.35 -17.58 -10.73
CA HIS A 25 4.68 -17.96 -10.22
C HIS A 25 5.03 -17.13 -8.98
N PRO A 26 4.46 -17.45 -7.79
CA PRO A 26 4.64 -16.66 -6.58
C PRO A 26 6.11 -16.57 -6.14
N GLU A 27 6.92 -17.58 -6.42
CA GLU A 27 8.37 -17.58 -6.17
C GLU A 27 9.12 -16.48 -6.95
N ARG A 28 8.50 -15.94 -8.00
CA ARG A 28 9.04 -14.85 -8.83
C ARG A 28 8.38 -13.50 -8.55
N ALA A 29 7.59 -13.37 -7.47
CA ALA A 29 6.89 -12.14 -7.11
C ALA A 29 7.82 -10.92 -7.02
N TRP A 30 9.06 -11.10 -6.58
CA TRP A 30 10.06 -10.04 -6.51
C TRP A 30 10.32 -9.35 -7.87
N ARG A 31 10.12 -10.06 -8.99
CA ARG A 31 10.28 -9.48 -10.33
C ARG A 31 9.21 -8.43 -10.63
N ALA A 32 8.00 -8.58 -10.09
CA ALA A 32 6.92 -7.61 -10.24
C ALA A 32 7.26 -6.26 -9.58
N LEU A 33 8.19 -6.25 -8.63
CA LEU A 33 8.66 -5.05 -7.93
C LEU A 33 9.82 -4.32 -8.63
N SER A 34 10.42 -4.94 -9.66
CA SER A 34 11.66 -4.42 -10.27
C SER A 34 11.44 -3.20 -11.18
N GLN A 35 10.25 -3.03 -11.76
CA GLN A 35 9.96 -2.02 -12.79
C GLN A 35 9.28 -0.76 -12.23
N TRP A 36 9.60 -0.37 -10.99
CA TRP A 36 8.93 0.71 -10.27
C TRP A 36 9.08 2.09 -10.95
N ARG A 37 10.07 2.26 -11.82
CA ARG A 37 10.26 3.50 -12.59
C ARG A 37 9.24 3.68 -13.72
N SER A 38 8.73 2.59 -14.30
CA SER A 38 7.87 2.62 -15.49
C SER A 38 6.48 2.04 -15.27
N SER A 39 6.28 1.18 -14.26
CA SER A 39 5.03 0.46 -14.02
C SER A 39 4.32 0.94 -12.74
N TRP A 40 3.06 1.36 -12.87
CA TRP A 40 2.20 1.68 -11.73
C TRP A 40 1.93 0.49 -10.83
N LEU A 41 1.75 -0.71 -11.40
CA LEU A 41 1.61 -1.95 -10.63
C LEU A 41 2.85 -2.25 -9.79
N SER A 42 4.05 -1.99 -10.33
CA SER A 42 5.28 -2.17 -9.57
C SER A 42 5.41 -1.14 -8.43
N ARG A 43 4.97 0.11 -8.65
CA ARG A 43 4.94 1.15 -7.60
C ARG A 43 3.96 0.81 -6.49
N GLU A 44 2.78 0.29 -6.84
CA GLU A 44 1.78 -0.20 -5.88
C GLU A 44 2.37 -1.28 -4.99
N GLY A 45 2.95 -2.32 -5.59
CA GLY A 45 3.55 -3.42 -4.83
C GLY A 45 4.68 -2.97 -3.89
N VAL A 46 5.55 -2.05 -4.35
CA VAL A 46 6.61 -1.48 -3.50
C VAL A 46 6.02 -0.69 -2.33
N ALA A 47 5.05 0.20 -2.58
CA ALA A 47 4.42 1.01 -1.54
C ALA A 47 3.71 0.12 -0.50
N ALA A 48 2.99 -0.91 -0.96
CA ALA A 48 2.28 -1.86 -0.10
C ALA A 48 3.28 -2.65 0.77
N VAL A 49 4.33 -3.23 0.17
CA VAL A 49 5.34 -4.00 0.90
C VAL A 49 6.11 -3.14 1.90
N VAL A 50 6.44 -1.88 1.56
CA VAL A 50 7.14 -0.96 2.46
C VAL A 50 6.26 -0.48 3.61
N SER A 51 4.94 -0.34 3.39
CA SER A 51 4.02 0.06 4.46
C SER A 51 4.01 -0.93 5.64
N TYR A 52 4.12 -2.23 5.35
CA TYR A 52 4.02 -3.27 6.37
C TYR A 52 5.08 -3.18 7.49
N PRO A 53 6.40 -3.13 7.21
CA PRO A 53 7.40 -2.94 8.26
C PRO A 53 7.27 -1.59 8.96
N LEU A 54 6.82 -0.52 8.29
CA LEU A 54 6.58 0.77 8.93
C LEU A 54 5.43 0.68 9.95
N ILE A 55 4.34 -0.02 9.62
CA ILE A 55 3.23 -0.28 10.53
C ILE A 55 3.71 -1.08 11.75
N LEU A 56 4.52 -2.13 11.54
CA LEU A 56 5.07 -2.93 12.64
C LEU A 56 6.05 -2.14 13.52
N LEU A 57 6.88 -1.29 12.93
CA LEU A 57 7.77 -0.40 13.68
C LEU A 57 6.95 0.58 14.53
N PHE A 58 5.97 1.27 13.93
CA PHE A 58 5.07 2.16 14.67
C PHE A 58 4.40 1.44 15.85
N ALA A 59 3.90 0.22 15.61
CA ALA A 59 3.31 -0.62 16.65
C ALA A 59 4.31 -0.96 17.76
N GLY A 60 5.59 -1.14 17.41
CA GLY A 60 6.66 -1.37 18.37
C GLY A 60 6.80 -0.24 19.38
N GLY A 61 6.87 1.01 18.89
CA GLY A 61 6.89 2.20 19.74
C GLY A 61 5.65 2.33 20.62
N TRP A 62 4.48 2.06 20.04
CA TRP A 62 3.23 2.20 20.77
C TRP A 62 3.04 1.13 21.86
N PHE A 63 3.21 -0.15 21.53
CA PHE A 63 2.89 -1.25 22.45
C PHE A 63 4.01 -1.58 23.44
N PHE A 64 5.28 -1.46 23.05
CA PHE A 64 6.40 -1.84 23.92
C PHE A 64 7.04 -0.66 24.64
N ILE A 65 7.03 0.53 24.03
CA ILE A 65 7.65 1.74 24.61
C ILE A 65 6.58 2.68 25.20
N GLY A 66 5.32 2.59 24.75
CA GLY A 66 4.22 3.40 25.27
C GLY A 66 4.19 4.82 24.70
N THR A 67 4.82 5.07 23.54
CA THR A 67 4.86 6.39 22.92
C THR A 67 4.59 6.33 21.42
N THR A 68 3.91 7.35 20.92
CA THR A 68 3.66 7.56 19.48
C THR A 68 4.30 8.84 18.96
N ASP A 69 5.10 9.52 19.78
CA ASP A 69 5.63 10.85 19.49
C ASP A 69 7.03 10.80 18.86
N GLY A 70 7.49 11.95 18.36
CA GLY A 70 8.82 12.11 17.80
C GLY A 70 9.09 11.18 16.62
N ASN A 71 10.12 10.33 16.74
CA ASN A 71 10.50 9.40 15.67
C ASN A 71 9.39 8.39 15.34
N TRP A 72 8.61 7.96 16.33
CA TRP A 72 7.50 7.02 16.11
C TRP A 72 6.37 7.67 15.32
N GLN A 73 6.09 8.95 15.58
CA GLN A 73 5.11 9.73 14.81
C GLN A 73 5.52 9.80 13.33
N LEU A 74 6.81 10.06 13.06
CA LEU A 74 7.34 10.12 11.69
C LEU A 74 7.20 8.77 10.97
N ILE A 75 7.43 7.65 11.68
CA ILE A 75 7.21 6.31 11.14
C ILE A 75 5.73 6.07 10.82
N GLY A 76 4.82 6.49 11.71
CA GLY A 76 3.37 6.39 11.48
C GLY A 76 2.91 7.22 10.29
N VAL A 77 3.45 8.44 10.12
CA VAL A 77 3.19 9.29 8.95
C VAL A 77 3.73 8.62 7.68
N ALA A 78 4.95 8.08 7.71
CA ALA A 78 5.51 7.36 6.57
C ALA A 78 4.66 6.14 6.18
N ALA A 79 4.19 5.35 7.16
CA ALA A 79 3.28 4.24 6.92
C ALA A 79 1.98 4.69 6.24
N THR A 80 1.40 5.80 6.73
CA THR A 80 0.18 6.40 6.17
C THR A 80 0.39 6.87 4.73
N LEU A 81 1.53 7.52 4.45
CA LEU A 81 1.88 7.94 3.10
C LEU A 81 2.08 6.74 2.17
N CYS A 82 2.73 5.66 2.60
CA CYS A 82 2.86 4.44 1.80
C CYS A 82 1.51 3.78 1.52
N ALA A 83 0.58 3.75 2.50
CA ALA A 83 -0.78 3.25 2.28
C ALA A 83 -1.54 4.12 1.26
N GLY A 84 -1.49 5.45 1.41
CA GLY A 84 -2.09 6.38 0.44
C GLY A 84 -1.47 6.28 -0.96
N LEU A 85 -0.16 6.08 -1.05
CA LEU A 85 0.54 5.82 -2.32
C LEU A 85 0.09 4.51 -2.96
N THR A 86 -0.21 3.47 -2.17
CA THR A 86 -0.75 2.20 -2.67
C THR A 86 -2.11 2.43 -3.37
N ILE A 87 -3.00 3.18 -2.71
CA ILE A 87 -4.31 3.56 -3.28
C ILE A 87 -4.13 4.42 -4.54
N GLY A 88 -3.25 5.42 -4.48
CA GLY A 88 -2.95 6.29 -5.64
C GLY A 88 -2.37 5.52 -6.82
N CYS A 89 -1.48 4.54 -6.58
CA CYS A 89 -0.95 3.68 -7.64
C CYS A 89 -2.05 2.81 -8.25
N THR A 90 -2.95 2.25 -7.43
CA THR A 90 -4.12 1.51 -7.90
C THR A 90 -4.96 2.37 -8.84
N GLY A 91 -5.29 3.60 -8.43
CA GLY A 91 -6.01 4.55 -9.27
C GLY A 91 -5.30 4.85 -10.60
N MET A 92 -3.97 4.95 -10.58
CA MET A 92 -3.18 5.19 -11.78
C MET A 92 -3.06 3.98 -12.71
N ILE A 93 -3.13 2.75 -12.21
CA ILE A 93 -3.24 1.56 -13.06
C ILE A 93 -4.46 1.72 -13.98
N TYR A 94 -5.61 2.05 -13.42
CA TYR A 94 -6.84 2.25 -14.20
C TYR A 94 -6.80 3.54 -15.03
N ALA A 95 -6.36 4.66 -14.45
CA ALA A 95 -6.33 5.94 -15.15
C ALA A 95 -5.40 5.94 -16.38
N SER A 96 -4.37 5.08 -16.41
CA SER A 96 -3.44 4.98 -17.54
C SER A 96 -3.89 4.05 -18.67
N LEU A 97 -4.99 3.30 -18.51
CA LEU A 97 -5.49 2.36 -19.51
C LEU A 97 -6.25 3.05 -20.65
N LYS A 98 -5.53 3.43 -21.71
CA LYS A 98 -6.09 4.07 -22.92
C LYS A 98 -7.20 3.27 -23.62
N THR A 99 -7.22 1.95 -23.45
CA THR A 99 -8.17 1.06 -24.11
C THR A 99 -9.58 1.12 -23.52
N ILE A 100 -9.75 1.64 -22.30
CA ILE A 100 -11.04 1.73 -21.61
C ILE A 100 -11.32 3.22 -21.30
N PRO A 101 -12.05 3.94 -22.20
CA PRO A 101 -12.28 5.38 -22.06
C PRO A 101 -12.92 5.81 -20.74
N GLN A 102 -13.77 4.95 -20.16
CA GLN A 102 -14.46 5.19 -18.88
C GLN A 102 -13.49 5.30 -17.70
N TRP A 103 -12.31 4.68 -17.81
CA TRP A 103 -11.29 4.71 -16.77
C TRP A 103 -10.16 5.69 -17.09
N HIS A 104 -9.94 6.00 -18.37
CA HIS A 104 -8.84 6.85 -18.84
C HIS A 104 -9.10 8.36 -18.64
N HIS A 105 -9.25 8.79 -17.39
CA HIS A 105 -9.43 10.20 -17.02
C HIS A 105 -8.91 10.45 -15.60
N PRO A 106 -8.39 11.65 -15.25
CA PRO A 106 -7.88 11.97 -13.91
C PRO A 106 -8.88 11.77 -12.77
N LEU A 107 -10.19 11.80 -13.05
CA LEU A 107 -11.22 11.52 -12.06
C LEU A 107 -11.11 10.10 -11.47
N THR A 108 -10.55 9.14 -12.21
CA THR A 108 -10.31 7.78 -11.70
C THR A 108 -9.35 7.81 -10.52
N LEU A 109 -8.22 8.52 -10.63
CA LEU A 109 -7.28 8.68 -9.51
C LEU A 109 -7.94 9.38 -8.31
N ILE A 110 -8.67 10.46 -8.57
CA ILE A 110 -9.33 11.24 -7.51
C ILE A 110 -10.36 10.36 -6.77
N ASN A 111 -11.16 9.58 -7.49
CA ASN A 111 -12.15 8.68 -6.89
C ASN A 111 -11.49 7.61 -6.01
N TYR A 112 -10.36 7.04 -6.45
CA TYR A 112 -9.60 6.09 -5.64
C TYR A 112 -9.08 6.72 -4.35
N LEU A 113 -8.54 7.94 -4.40
CA LEU A 113 -8.02 8.63 -3.21
C LEU A 113 -9.12 9.11 -2.24
N LEU A 114 -10.34 9.37 -2.73
CA LEU A 114 -11.45 9.83 -1.90
C LEU A 114 -12.25 8.68 -1.27
N LEU A 115 -12.35 7.53 -1.95
CA LEU A 115 -13.24 6.43 -1.57
C LEU A 115 -12.49 5.17 -1.11
N GLY A 116 -11.21 5.03 -1.44
CA GLY A 116 -10.36 3.91 -1.02
C GLY A 116 -9.77 4.15 0.37
#